data_AF-A0A7D8BED7-F1
#
_entry.id   AF-A0A7D8BED7-F1
#
_cell.length_a   1.000
_cell.length_b   1.000
_cell.length_c   1.000
_cell.angle_alpha   90.00
_cell.angle_beta   90.00
_cell.angle_gamma   90.00
#
_symmetry.space_group_name_H-M   'P 1'
#
loop_
_entity.id
_entity.type
_entity.pdbx_description
1 polymer ?
#
loop_
_entity_poly.entity_id
_entity_poly.type
_entity_poly.pdbx_seq_one_letter_code
_entity_poly.pdbx_strand_id
1 'polypeptide(L)'
;MATMVIGHEMEMQGRVAVRPASAVRRAQSVAEKNRELLEQQRAYRRGPTPEMFFAKYIDNTRLKKEDDPARQREMRRFTVVMGLFFMLTMVYVWQHFSAIEVGYNVEAQKHQVQLLREDNRQLQLSEAELSDPGRIDALARQLGMQQPMPGQVVREDARQDGSVLAQAHVPAMGR
;
A
#
# COMPACT_ATOMS: atom_id res chain seq x y z
N MET A 1 42.31 30.58 46.85
CA MET A 1 42.08 29.19 46.43
C MET A 1 40.86 29.18 45.55
N ALA A 2 41.08 28.89 44.27
CA ALA A 2 40.06 28.82 43.23
C ALA A 2 39.44 27.41 43.25
N THR A 3 38.12 27.32 43.29
CA THR A 3 37.41 26.09 42.94
C THR A 3 36.47 26.43 41.80
N MET A 4 36.96 26.07 40.62
CA MET A 4 36.28 25.99 39.34
C MET A 4 35.20 24.90 39.45
N VAL A 5 33.93 25.24 39.31
CA VAL A 5 32.87 24.27 39.02
C VAL A 5 32.53 24.42 37.54
N ILE A 6 32.90 23.36 36.83
CA ILE A 6 32.78 23.12 35.41
C ILE A 6 31.31 22.94 35.04
N GLY A 7 30.96 23.44 33.86
CA GLY A 7 29.60 23.62 33.39
C GLY A 7 28.78 22.36 33.24
N HIS A 8 27.48 22.56 33.37
CA HIS A 8 26.47 21.70 32.79
C HIS A 8 25.56 22.59 31.94
N GLU A 9 25.98 22.84 30.71
CA GLU A 9 25.11 23.41 29.68
C GLU A 9 23.97 22.42 29.42
N MET A 10 22.84 22.63 30.08
CA MET A 10 21.59 22.01 29.68
C MET A 10 21.07 22.78 28.47
N GLU A 11 21.27 22.23 27.28
CA GLU A 11 20.53 22.56 26.07
C GLU A 11 19.02 22.45 26.33
N MET A 12 18.40 23.55 26.73
CA MET A 12 16.96 23.73 26.56
C MET A 12 16.70 24.20 25.13
N GLN A 13 16.86 23.29 24.16
CA GLN A 13 16.22 23.44 22.86
C GLN A 13 14.71 23.32 23.07
N GLY A 14 14.08 24.46 23.32
CA GLY A 14 12.64 24.60 23.35
C GLY A 14 12.06 24.10 22.03
N ARG A 15 11.24 23.06 22.09
CA ARG A 15 10.35 22.67 20.99
C ARG A 15 9.57 23.90 20.58
N VAL A 16 9.96 24.51 19.47
CA VAL A 16 9.20 25.58 18.82
C VAL A 16 7.92 24.95 18.31
N ALA A 17 6.89 24.91 19.15
CA ALA A 17 5.55 24.60 18.72
C ALA A 17 5.19 25.61 17.64
N VAL A 18 5.14 25.15 16.39
CA VAL A 18 4.83 25.97 15.21
C VAL A 18 3.41 26.51 15.40
N ARG A 19 3.30 27.72 15.95
CA ARG A 19 2.02 28.40 16.09
C ARG A 19 1.57 28.77 14.68
N PRO A 20 0.33 28.44 14.28
CA PRO A 20 -0.15 28.76 12.94
C PRO A 20 -0.01 30.25 12.68
N ALA A 21 0.48 30.64 11.50
CA ALA A 21 0.80 32.03 11.15
C ALA A 21 -0.39 33.00 11.30
N SER A 22 -1.63 32.51 11.23
CA SER A 22 -2.85 33.27 11.50
C SER A 22 -3.07 33.58 12.99
N ALA A 23 -2.60 32.72 13.89
CA ALA A 23 -2.65 32.95 15.34
C ALA A 23 -1.54 33.91 15.79
N VAL A 24 -0.37 33.86 15.16
CA VAL A 24 0.75 34.78 15.42
C VAL A 24 0.37 36.21 15.01
N ARG A 25 -0.21 36.39 13.82
CA ARG A 25 -0.65 37.70 13.32
C ARG A 25 -1.73 38.37 14.21
N ARG A 26 -2.72 37.61 14.69
CA ARG A 26 -3.72 38.13 15.63
C ARG A 26 -3.08 38.51 16.98
N ALA A 27 -2.18 37.70 17.50
CA ALA A 27 -1.47 38.02 18.74
C ALA A 27 -0.61 39.29 18.61
N GLN A 28 0.02 39.49 17.45
CA GLN A 28 0.75 40.71 17.13
C GLN A 28 -0.18 41.92 17.06
N SER A 29 -1.32 41.82 16.37
CA SER A 29 -2.32 42.89 16.29
C SER A 29 -2.90 43.29 17.66
N VAL A 30 -3.17 42.30 18.54
CA VAL A 30 -3.60 42.58 19.92
C VAL A 30 -2.50 43.26 20.72
N ALA A 31 -1.24 42.83 20.55
CA ALA A 31 -0.10 43.44 21.22
C ALA A 31 0.14 44.89 20.77
N GLU A 32 -0.02 45.19 19.49
CA GLU A 32 0.06 46.55 18.93
C GLU A 32 -1.03 47.44 19.52
N LYS A 33 -2.29 46.98 19.52
CA LYS A 33 -3.41 47.72 20.10
C LYS A 33 -3.23 47.99 21.60
N ASN A 34 -2.68 47.03 22.33
CA ASN A 34 -2.35 47.22 23.75
C ASN A 34 -1.23 48.26 23.96
N ARG A 35 -0.26 48.35 23.05
CA ARG A 35 0.78 49.40 23.09
C ARG A 35 0.20 50.78 22.82
N GLU A 36 -0.67 50.91 21.82
CA GLU A 36 -1.35 52.18 21.52
C GLU A 36 -2.19 52.66 22.72
N LEU A 37 -2.94 51.75 23.36
CA LEU A 37 -3.71 52.07 24.57
C LEU A 37 -2.81 52.49 25.73
N LEU A 38 -1.64 51.86 25.89
CA LEU A 38 -0.66 52.26 26.90
C LEU A 38 -0.10 53.66 26.62
N GLU A 39 0.18 53.98 25.36
CA GLU A 39 0.66 55.30 24.94
C GLU A 39 -0.40 56.39 25.15
N GLN A 40 -1.65 56.11 24.82
CA GLN A 40 -2.78 57.00 25.12
C GLN A 40 -2.90 57.23 26.63
N GLN A 41 -2.83 56.18 27.44
CA GLN A 41 -2.85 56.30 28.89
C GLN A 41 -1.68 57.13 29.43
N ARG A 42 -0.49 57.04 28.84
CA ARG A 42 0.67 57.86 29.23
C ARG A 42 0.42 59.35 28.99
N ALA A 43 -0.28 59.73 27.92
CA ALA A 43 -0.63 61.13 27.66
C ALA A 43 -1.59 61.72 28.72
N TYR A 44 -2.45 60.88 29.31
CA TYR A 44 -3.34 61.27 30.40
C TYR A 44 -2.68 61.21 31.80
N ARG A 45 -1.50 60.60 31.95
CA ARG A 45 -0.74 60.59 33.22
C ARG A 45 0.00 61.91 33.40
N ARG A 46 -0.61 62.86 34.10
CA ARG A 46 0.07 64.07 34.60
C ARG A 46 0.62 63.80 36.02
N GLY A 47 1.93 63.55 36.12
CA GLY A 47 2.67 63.46 37.39
C GLY A 47 3.16 62.05 37.78
N PRO A 48 4.01 61.92 38.82
CA PRO A 48 4.48 60.65 39.33
C PRO A 48 3.29 59.93 39.97
N THR A 49 2.77 58.91 39.29
CA THR A 49 1.66 58.09 39.80
C THR A 49 2.10 57.43 41.11
N PRO A 50 1.43 57.65 42.25
CA PRO A 50 1.65 56.81 43.41
C PRO A 50 1.31 55.37 43.02
N GLU A 51 2.23 54.44 43.27
CA GLU A 51 2.02 53.00 43.03
C GLU A 51 1.00 52.45 44.04
N MET A 52 -0.26 52.86 43.90
CA MET A 52 -1.36 52.19 44.56
C MET A 52 -1.63 50.91 43.77
N PHE A 53 -1.07 49.81 44.27
CA PHE A 53 -1.44 48.47 43.83
C PHE A 53 -2.91 48.21 44.22
N PHE A 54 -3.83 48.63 43.37
CA PHE A 54 -5.19 48.13 43.44
C PHE A 54 -5.12 46.65 43.08
N ALA A 55 -5.15 45.79 44.09
CA ALA A 55 -5.37 44.35 43.94
C ALA A 55 -6.80 44.11 43.45
N LYS A 56 -7.10 44.56 42.23
CA LYS A 56 -8.37 44.32 41.57
C LYS A 56 -8.40 42.84 41.24
N TYR A 57 -9.21 42.08 41.97
CA TYR A 57 -9.43 40.68 41.68
C TYR A 57 -10.13 40.59 40.32
N ILE A 58 -9.39 40.21 39.28
CA ILE A 58 -9.95 39.99 37.94
C ILE A 58 -10.62 38.62 37.96
N ASP A 59 -11.92 38.61 38.15
CA ASP A 59 -12.72 37.40 38.07
C ASP A 59 -12.91 36.99 36.59
N ASN A 60 -12.12 36.03 36.14
CA ASN A 60 -12.20 35.46 34.79
C ASN A 60 -13.18 34.29 34.68
N THR A 61 -13.96 33.97 35.71
CA THR A 61 -14.89 32.82 35.70
C THR A 61 -15.95 32.91 34.59
N ARG A 62 -16.27 34.13 34.13
CA ARG A 62 -17.24 34.38 33.06
C ARG A 62 -16.59 34.55 31.68
N LEU A 63 -15.26 34.51 31.58
CA LEU A 63 -14.56 34.67 30.31
C LEU A 63 -14.72 33.38 29.48
N LYS A 64 -15.86 33.25 28.81
CA LYS A 64 -16.06 32.23 27.80
C LYS A 64 -15.31 32.68 26.56
N LYS A 65 -14.27 31.95 26.18
CA LYS A 65 -13.55 32.15 24.92
C LYS A 65 -14.58 32.08 23.79
N GLU A 66 -14.82 33.20 23.12
CA GLU A 66 -15.70 33.22 21.95
C GLU A 66 -15.12 32.30 20.87
N ASP A 67 -15.93 31.34 20.44
CA ASP A 67 -15.60 30.48 19.32
C ASP A 67 -15.68 31.31 18.03
N ASP A 68 -14.52 31.71 17.50
CA ASP A 68 -14.44 32.33 16.18
C ASP A 68 -14.81 31.28 15.11
N PRO A 69 -15.99 31.38 14.44
CA PRO A 69 -16.46 30.38 13.49
C PRO A 69 -15.57 30.34 12.23
N ALA A 70 -14.84 31.41 11.93
CA ALA A 70 -13.88 31.42 10.82
C ALA A 70 -12.69 30.49 11.11
N ARG A 71 -12.23 30.45 12.36
CA ARG A 71 -11.13 29.56 12.80
C ARG A 71 -11.53 28.09 12.71
N GLN A 72 -12.77 27.75 13.07
CA GLN A 72 -13.27 26.38 12.93
C GLN A 72 -13.35 25.94 11.45
N ARG A 73 -13.72 26.86 10.54
CA ARG A 73 -13.73 26.57 9.09
C ARG A 73 -12.32 26.36 8.52
N GLU A 74 -11.35 27.16 8.95
CA GLU A 74 -9.94 27.01 8.56
C GLU A 74 -9.37 25.67 9.04
N MET A 75 -9.64 25.30 10.31
CA MET A 75 -9.22 24.02 10.87
C MET A 75 -9.86 22.83 10.14
N ARG A 76 -11.18 22.89 9.83
CA ARG A 76 -11.85 21.84 9.06
C ARG A 76 -11.26 21.66 7.66
N ARG A 77 -10.96 22.76 6.96
CA ARG A 77 -10.30 22.69 5.63
C ARG A 77 -8.92 22.05 5.73
N PHE A 78 -8.13 22.44 6.73
CA PHE A 78 -6.81 21.86 6.95
C PHE A 78 -6.90 20.36 7.25
N THR A 79 -7.82 19.94 8.12
CA THR A 79 -8.07 18.52 8.42
C THR A 79 -8.51 17.75 7.18
N VAL A 80 -9.39 18.31 6.35
CA VAL A 80 -9.84 17.65 5.11
C VAL A 80 -8.67 17.47 4.14
N VAL A 81 -7.87 18.51 3.91
CA VAL A 81 -6.70 18.43 3.02
C VAL A 81 -5.70 17.40 3.52
N MET A 82 -5.42 17.40 4.83
CA MET A 82 -4.45 16.47 5.41
C MET A 82 -4.98 15.02 5.42
N GLY A 83 -6.28 14.83 5.65
CA GLY A 83 -6.94 13.54 5.53
C GLY A 83 -6.92 13.00 4.10
N LEU A 84 -7.16 13.86 3.11
CA LEU A 84 -7.08 13.49 1.69
C LEU A 84 -5.65 13.09 1.30
N PHE A 85 -4.65 13.87 1.73
CA PHE A 85 -3.24 13.57 1.49
C PHE A 85 -2.87 12.21 2.09
N PHE A 86 -3.25 11.96 3.35
CA PHE A 86 -3.03 10.68 4.03
C PHE A 86 -3.71 9.50 3.33
N MET A 87 -4.95 9.68 2.86
CA MET A 87 -5.66 8.65 2.10
C MET A 87 -4.91 8.32 0.80
N LEU A 88 -4.44 9.35 0.08
CA LEU A 88 -3.70 9.17 -1.17
C LEU A 88 -2.42 8.36 -0.96
N THR A 89 -1.64 8.70 0.08
CA THR A 89 -0.40 7.97 0.38
C THR A 89 -0.68 6.55 0.83
N MET A 90 -1.74 6.33 1.60
CA MET A 90 -2.12 4.98 2.04
C MET A 90 -2.55 4.09 0.84
N VAL A 91 -3.34 4.63 -0.09
CA VAL A 91 -3.70 3.92 -1.33
C VAL A 91 -2.46 3.64 -2.18
N TYR A 92 -1.53 4.59 -2.29
CA TYR A 92 -0.28 4.39 -3.03
C TYR A 92 0.56 3.24 -2.43
N VAL A 93 0.73 3.22 -1.11
CA VAL A 93 1.47 2.15 -0.41
C VAL A 93 0.76 0.81 -0.60
N TRP A 94 -0.57 0.78 -0.48
CA TRP A 94 -1.37 -0.43 -0.75
C TRP A 94 -1.15 -0.92 -2.19
N GLN A 95 -1.26 -0.03 -3.18
CA GLN A 95 -1.05 -0.38 -4.59
C GLN A 95 0.35 -0.89 -4.84
N HIS A 96 1.37 -0.25 -4.25
CA HIS A 96 2.74 -0.68 -4.37
C HIS A 96 2.95 -2.08 -3.77
N PHE A 97 2.38 -2.34 -2.59
CA PHE A 97 2.44 -3.65 -1.96
C PHE A 97 1.71 -4.72 -2.80
N SER A 98 0.53 -4.41 -3.32
CA SER A 98 -0.22 -5.30 -4.21
C SER A 98 0.52 -5.57 -5.51
N ALA A 99 1.18 -4.57 -6.09
CA ALA A 99 2.01 -4.74 -7.29
C ALA A 99 3.23 -5.63 -7.01
N ILE A 100 3.83 -5.54 -5.82
CA ILE A 100 4.93 -6.42 -5.41
C ILE A 100 4.42 -7.87 -5.26
N GLU A 101 3.31 -8.09 -4.56
CA GLU A 101 2.75 -9.43 -4.32
C GLU A 101 2.18 -10.08 -5.59
N VAL A 102 1.51 -9.30 -6.45
CA VAL A 102 1.06 -9.73 -7.78
C VAL A 102 2.27 -9.97 -8.68
N GLY A 103 3.32 -9.16 -8.59
CA GLY A 103 4.57 -9.36 -9.32
C GLY A 103 5.20 -10.73 -9.05
N TYR A 104 5.23 -11.15 -7.78
CA TYR A 104 5.71 -12.48 -7.41
C TYR A 104 4.78 -13.61 -7.88
N ASN A 105 3.46 -13.43 -7.79
CA ASN A 105 2.51 -14.41 -8.30
C ASN A 105 2.63 -14.60 -9.82
N VAL A 106 2.88 -13.52 -10.56
CA VAL A 106 3.12 -13.58 -12.01
C VAL A 106 4.44 -14.27 -12.33
N GLU A 107 5.50 -14.00 -11.57
CA GLU A 107 6.80 -14.68 -11.74
C GLU A 107 6.68 -16.19 -11.44
N ALA A 108 5.96 -16.55 -10.38
CA ALA A 108 5.71 -17.95 -10.02
C ALA A 108 4.87 -18.68 -11.08
N GLN A 109 3.83 -18.03 -11.61
CA GLN A 109 3.02 -18.60 -12.69
C GLN A 109 3.80 -18.74 -14.00
N LYS A 110 4.68 -17.79 -14.32
CA LYS A 110 5.58 -17.91 -15.49
C LYS A 110 6.53 -19.10 -15.35
N HIS A 111 7.08 -19.32 -14.16
CA HIS A 111 7.95 -20.46 -13.90
C HIS A 111 7.20 -21.79 -14.09
N GLN A 112 5.96 -21.89 -13.59
CA GLN A 112 5.13 -23.08 -13.81
C GLN A 112 4.85 -23.33 -15.30
N VAL A 113 4.53 -22.30 -16.08
CA VAL A 113 4.32 -22.46 -17.53
C VAL A 113 5.59 -22.92 -18.24
N GLN A 114 6.76 -22.43 -17.83
CA GLN A 114 8.03 -22.88 -18.40
C GLN A 114 8.30 -24.36 -18.08
N LEU A 115 8.12 -24.78 -16.84
CA LEU A 115 8.25 -26.18 -16.44
C LEU A 115 7.30 -27.09 -17.24
N LEU A 116 6.01 -26.72 -17.32
CA LEU A 116 5.04 -27.49 -18.08
C LEU A 116 5.38 -27.56 -19.58
N ARG A 117 6.00 -26.52 -20.15
CA ARG A 117 6.44 -26.53 -21.55
C ARG A 117 7.64 -27.43 -21.77
N GLU A 118 8.58 -27.45 -20.83
CA GLU A 118 9.73 -28.35 -20.88
C GLU A 118 9.28 -29.81 -20.77
N ASP A 119 8.38 -30.10 -19.82
CA ASP A 119 7.78 -31.44 -19.66
C ASP A 119 7.05 -31.87 -20.93
N ASN A 120 6.23 -30.99 -21.51
CA ASN A 120 5.51 -31.31 -22.74
C ASN A 120 6.47 -31.59 -23.90
N ARG A 121 7.57 -30.85 -24.00
CA ARG A 121 8.60 -31.07 -25.01
C ARG A 121 9.33 -32.39 -24.80
N GLN A 122 9.64 -32.76 -23.56
CA GLN A 122 10.21 -34.07 -23.25
C GLN A 122 9.25 -35.20 -23.62
N LEU A 123 7.96 -35.07 -23.27
CA LEU A 123 6.95 -36.05 -23.62
C LEU A 123 6.80 -36.23 -25.13
N GLN A 124 6.80 -35.14 -25.91
CA GLN A 124 6.76 -35.22 -27.38
C GLN A 124 8.01 -35.90 -27.96
N LEU A 125 9.18 -35.64 -27.38
CA LEU A 125 10.42 -36.31 -27.80
C LEU A 125 10.36 -37.82 -27.48
N SER A 126 9.88 -38.18 -26.29
CA SER A 126 9.68 -39.58 -25.92
C SER A 126 8.63 -40.25 -26.80
N GLU A 127 7.53 -39.58 -27.12
CA GLU A 127 6.51 -40.10 -28.03
C GLU A 127 7.09 -40.35 -29.42
N ALA A 128 7.89 -39.43 -29.96
CA ALA A 128 8.58 -39.60 -31.23
C ALA A 128 9.60 -40.76 -31.20
N GLU A 129 10.31 -40.93 -30.09
CA GLU A 129 11.26 -42.04 -29.90
C GLU A 129 10.56 -43.40 -29.76
N LEU A 130 9.40 -43.45 -29.11
CA LEU A 130 8.60 -44.66 -28.97
C LEU A 130 7.84 -45.00 -30.26
N SER A 131 7.39 -43.98 -30.99
CA SER A 131 6.66 -44.13 -32.25
C SER A 131 7.56 -44.34 -33.46
N ASP A 132 8.89 -44.34 -33.28
CA ASP A 132 9.84 -44.59 -34.37
C ASP A 132 9.59 -45.99 -34.97
N PRO A 133 9.10 -46.07 -36.22
CA PRO A 133 8.76 -47.34 -36.85
C PRO A 133 9.97 -48.27 -36.99
N GLY A 134 11.20 -47.72 -37.09
CA GLY A 134 12.42 -48.52 -37.12
C GLY A 134 12.66 -49.28 -35.81
N ARG A 135 12.38 -48.64 -34.68
CA ARG A 135 12.46 -49.25 -33.35
C ARG A 135 11.35 -50.29 -33.14
N ILE A 136 10.13 -49.99 -33.58
CA ILE A 136 8.99 -50.92 -33.51
C ILE A 136 9.28 -52.18 -34.35
N ASP A 137 9.79 -52.04 -35.58
CA ASP A 137 10.13 -53.17 -36.45
C ASP A 137 11.28 -54.02 -35.90
N ALA A 138 12.26 -53.40 -35.23
CA ALA A 138 13.33 -54.12 -34.57
C ALA A 138 12.81 -54.94 -33.37
N LEU A 139 11.92 -54.34 -32.57
CA LEU A 139 11.33 -55.00 -31.40
C LEU A 139 10.35 -56.10 -31.81
N ALA A 140 9.56 -55.89 -32.86
CA ALA A 140 8.70 -56.89 -33.49
C ALA A 140 9.50 -58.11 -33.96
N ARG A 141 10.65 -57.89 -34.62
CA ARG A 141 11.56 -58.96 -35.05
C ARG A 141 12.17 -59.73 -33.87
N GLN A 142 12.53 -59.05 -32.77
CA GLN A 142 13.03 -59.71 -31.55
C GLN A 142 11.94 -60.57 -30.88
N LEU A 143 10.67 -60.13 -30.95
CA LEU A 143 9.52 -60.89 -30.45
C LEU A 143 9.06 -62.00 -31.42
N GLY A 144 9.78 -62.24 -32.51
CA GLY A 144 9.45 -63.26 -33.50
C GLY A 144 8.27 -62.90 -34.42
N MET A 145 7.79 -61.66 -34.37
CA MET A 145 6.75 -61.16 -35.27
C MET A 145 7.36 -60.84 -36.64
N GLN A 146 6.72 -61.33 -37.70
CA GLN A 146 7.13 -61.09 -39.09
C GLN A 146 6.04 -60.32 -39.84
N GLN A 147 6.46 -59.54 -40.84
CA GLN A 147 5.54 -58.80 -41.69
C GLN A 147 4.60 -59.78 -42.40
N PRO A 148 3.27 -59.61 -42.31
CA PRO A 148 2.31 -60.56 -42.87
C PRO A 148 2.44 -60.62 -44.39
N MET A 149 2.39 -61.83 -44.95
CA MET A 149 2.43 -62.02 -46.40
C MET A 149 1.13 -61.50 -47.05
N PRO A 150 1.19 -61.00 -48.30
CA PRO A 150 -0.01 -60.54 -49.02
C PRO A 150 -1.08 -61.65 -49.06
N GLY A 151 -2.23 -61.42 -48.44
CA GLY A 151 -3.34 -62.39 -48.35
C GLY A 151 -3.49 -63.15 -47.02
N GLN A 152 -2.56 -62.99 -46.07
CA GLN A 152 -2.61 -63.63 -44.74
C GLN A 152 -3.44 -62.83 -43.70
N VAL A 153 -3.83 -61.60 -44.03
CA VAL A 153 -4.63 -60.73 -43.17
C VAL A 153 -6.10 -60.90 -43.53
N VAL A 154 -6.81 -61.73 -42.77
CA VAL A 154 -8.27 -61.81 -42.84
C VAL A 154 -8.83 -60.63 -42.05
N ARG A 155 -9.26 -59.58 -42.75
CA ARG A 155 -10.10 -58.55 -42.14
C ARG A 155 -11.51 -59.12 -42.04
N GLU A 156 -12.06 -59.14 -40.84
CA GLU A 156 -13.46 -59.49 -40.61
C GLU A 156 -14.31 -58.31 -41.08
N ASP A 157 -14.46 -58.19 -42.40
CA ASP A 157 -15.17 -57.09 -43.01
C ASP A 157 -16.68 -57.22 -42.74
N ALA A 158 -17.21 -56.18 -42.09
CA ALA A 158 -18.60 -55.71 -42.17
C ALA A 158 -19.69 -56.56 -41.49
N ARG A 159 -19.77 -56.52 -40.15
CA ARG A 159 -21.08 -56.54 -39.48
C ARG A 159 -21.14 -55.63 -38.24
N GLN A 160 -21.33 -54.34 -38.48
CA GLN A 160 -22.52 -53.57 -38.07
C GLN A 160 -22.28 -52.07 -38.33
N ASP A 161 -23.02 -51.53 -39.29
CA ASP A 161 -23.32 -50.11 -39.38
C ASP A 161 -24.00 -49.68 -38.08
N GLY A 162 -23.26 -48.95 -37.27
CA GLY A 162 -23.75 -48.35 -36.04
C GLY A 162 -22.62 -47.55 -35.42
N SER A 163 -22.57 -46.26 -35.74
CA SER A 163 -21.66 -45.33 -35.07
C SER A 163 -21.98 -45.33 -33.57
N VAL A 164 -21.24 -46.09 -32.79
CA VAL A 164 -21.29 -45.96 -31.33
C VAL A 164 -20.38 -44.80 -30.96
N LEU A 165 -20.99 -43.62 -30.83
CA LEU A 165 -20.35 -42.46 -30.22
C LEU A 165 -20.03 -42.85 -28.77
N ALA A 166 -18.74 -43.08 -28.49
CA ALA A 166 -18.26 -43.25 -27.12
C ALA A 166 -18.43 -41.92 -26.37
N GLN A 167 -19.48 -41.82 -25.56
CA GLN A 167 -19.72 -40.68 -24.70
C GLN A 167 -18.81 -40.80 -23.47
N ALA A 168 -17.81 -39.93 -23.37
CA ALA A 168 -16.94 -39.85 -22.21
C ALA A 168 -17.75 -39.39 -20.99
N HIS A 169 -18.03 -40.32 -20.08
CA HIS A 169 -18.60 -39.99 -18.78
C HIS A 169 -17.49 -39.44 -17.89
N VAL A 170 -17.46 -38.13 -17.70
CA VAL A 170 -16.57 -37.48 -16.72
C VAL A 170 -17.25 -37.59 -15.36
N PRO A 171 -16.74 -38.39 -14.41
CA PRO A 171 -17.34 -38.49 -13.09
C PRO A 171 -17.21 -37.12 -12.40
N ALA A 172 -18.35 -36.54 -12.03
CA ALA A 172 -18.40 -35.34 -11.22
C ALA A 172 -17.83 -35.68 -9.83
N MET A 173 -16.60 -35.27 -9.59
CA MET A 173 -16.02 -35.24 -8.24
C MET A 173 -16.81 -34.21 -7.43
N GLY A 174 -17.66 -34.72 -6.54
CA GLY A 174 -18.48 -33.94 -5.62
C GLY A 174 -17.64 -33.08 -4.67
N ARG A 175 -18.21 -31.93 -4.32
CA ARG A 175 -17.74 -31.00 -3.29
C ARG A 175 -17.89 -31.56 -1.88
#